data_AF-A0A4T0UWL8-F1
#
_entry.id   AF-A0A4T0UWL8-F1
#
_cell.length_a   1.000
_cell.length_b   1.000
_cell.length_c   1.000
_cell.angle_alpha   90.00
_cell.angle_beta   90.00
_cell.angle_gamma   90.00
#
_symmetry.space_group_name_H-M   'P 1'
#
loop_
_entity.id
_entity.type
_entity.pdbx_description
1 polymer ?
#
loop_
_entity_poly.entity_id
_entity_poly.type
_entity_poly.pdbx_seq_one_letter_code
_entity_poly.pdbx_strand_id
1 'polypeptide(L)'
;MTEQTAGQRQAWRAACALSDALRARLPEAIGAQKGLKTGKPLYEVQKIGGEQVALALSVPLMARENRRDVEVAWINVQVSVAGNGLPLTAGGVPVAEAVVHVAHWACEFSFEYDAYIGFPATAWQPWAAIEGGRVRWDESESPYGDEWLYTLPLAALCDAAAIDALVVAPVLAALTRGECAYPLPGQLSYAAVATDDGTDLRVGA
;
A
#
# COMPACT_ATOMS: atom_id res chain seq x y z
N MET A 1 14.37 -7.15 -25.60
CA MET A 1 14.09 -7.87 -24.34
C MET A 1 15.25 -7.58 -23.43
N THR A 2 15.07 -6.65 -22.50
CA THR A 2 16.03 -6.45 -21.40
C THR A 2 15.80 -7.61 -20.43
N GLU A 3 16.86 -8.23 -19.93
CA GLU A 3 16.74 -9.24 -18.89
C GLU A 3 16.72 -8.56 -17.52
N GLN A 4 15.79 -8.94 -16.64
CA GLN A 4 15.81 -8.52 -15.24
C GLN A 4 17.18 -8.76 -14.62
N THR A 5 17.67 -7.81 -13.84
CA THR A 5 18.92 -7.96 -13.09
C THR A 5 18.77 -9.01 -11.98
N ALA A 6 19.90 -9.53 -11.48
CA ALA A 6 19.87 -10.47 -10.35
C ALA A 6 19.20 -9.86 -9.10
N GLY A 7 19.41 -8.56 -8.85
CA GLY A 7 18.76 -7.81 -7.78
C GLY A 7 17.24 -7.74 -7.95
N GLN A 8 16.75 -7.42 -9.16
CA GLN A 8 15.31 -7.39 -9.45
C GLN A 8 14.65 -8.76 -9.27
N ARG A 9 15.30 -9.86 -9.69
CA ARG A 9 14.78 -11.21 -9.45
C ARG A 9 14.68 -11.56 -7.97
N GLN A 10 15.67 -11.15 -7.18
CA GLN A 10 15.65 -11.36 -5.73
C GLN A 10 14.54 -10.54 -5.07
N ALA A 11 14.41 -9.26 -5.43
CA ALA A 11 13.34 -8.39 -4.95
C ALA A 11 11.96 -8.95 -5.32
N TRP A 12 11.79 -9.47 -6.53
CA TRP A 12 10.56 -10.12 -6.97
C TRP A 12 10.22 -11.36 -6.15
N ARG A 13 11.20 -12.22 -5.85
CA ARG A 13 10.98 -13.38 -4.97
C ARG A 13 10.55 -12.95 -3.56
N ALA A 14 11.17 -11.91 -3.02
CA ALA A 14 10.78 -11.35 -1.72
C ALA A 14 9.35 -10.76 -1.78
N ALA A 15 8.99 -10.09 -2.87
CA ALA A 15 7.65 -9.56 -3.09
C ALA A 15 6.59 -10.68 -3.11
N CYS A 16 6.82 -11.76 -3.86
CA CYS A 16 5.95 -12.93 -3.85
C CYS A 16 5.79 -13.53 -2.46
N ALA A 17 6.90 -13.75 -1.75
CA ALA A 17 6.88 -14.33 -0.41
C ALA A 17 6.10 -13.47 0.60
N LEU A 18 6.29 -12.14 0.56
CA LEU A 18 5.53 -11.21 1.37
C LEU A 18 4.04 -11.24 1.02
N SER A 19 3.71 -11.21 -0.27
CA SER A 19 2.32 -11.29 -0.73
C SER A 19 1.62 -12.55 -0.25
N ASP A 20 2.28 -13.71 -0.36
CA ASP A 20 1.73 -14.98 0.11
C ASP A 20 1.53 -14.98 1.63
N ALA A 21 2.49 -14.44 2.39
CA ALA A 21 2.37 -14.32 3.84
C ALA A 21 1.19 -13.41 4.25
N LEU A 22 1.05 -12.25 3.60
CA LEU A 22 -0.02 -11.30 3.88
C LEU A 22 -1.40 -11.81 3.43
N ARG A 23 -1.46 -12.56 2.33
CA ARG A 23 -2.70 -13.15 1.80
C ARG A 23 -3.39 -14.07 2.80
N ALA A 24 -2.61 -14.79 3.61
CA ALA A 24 -3.14 -15.59 4.70
C ALA A 24 -3.43 -14.73 5.95
N ARG A 25 -2.45 -13.92 6.36
CA ARG A 25 -2.47 -13.26 7.67
C ARG A 25 -3.44 -12.09 7.78
N LEU A 26 -3.51 -11.21 6.78
CA LEU A 26 -4.34 -10.00 6.88
C LEU A 26 -5.82 -10.33 7.02
N PRO A 27 -6.43 -11.17 6.15
CA PRO A 27 -7.83 -11.54 6.30
C PRO A 27 -8.14 -12.24 7.63
N GLU A 28 -7.25 -13.14 8.07
CA GLU A 28 -7.40 -13.84 9.36
C GLU A 28 -7.35 -12.88 10.54
N ALA A 29 -6.35 -12.00 10.59
CA ALA A 29 -6.16 -11.05 11.68
C ALA A 29 -7.29 -10.01 11.75
N ILE A 30 -7.77 -9.53 10.60
CA ILE A 30 -8.93 -8.62 10.52
C ILE A 30 -10.19 -9.36 10.97
N GLY A 31 -10.46 -10.56 10.44
CA GLY A 31 -11.64 -11.35 10.79
C GLY A 31 -11.68 -11.82 12.26
N ALA A 32 -10.53 -11.87 12.94
CA ALA A 32 -10.45 -12.13 14.38
C ALA A 32 -10.91 -10.94 15.24
N GLN A 33 -10.98 -9.72 14.69
CA GLN A 33 -11.48 -8.55 15.42
C GLN A 33 -13.00 -8.54 15.48
N LYS A 34 -13.53 -8.19 16.64
CA LYS A 34 -14.98 -8.09 16.84
C LYS A 34 -15.57 -7.02 15.92
N GLY A 35 -16.53 -7.41 15.09
CA GLY A 35 -17.28 -6.50 14.23
C GLY A 35 -16.62 -6.20 12.89
N LEU A 36 -15.41 -6.73 12.63
CA LEU A 36 -14.79 -6.69 11.32
C LEU A 36 -15.07 -7.98 10.55
N LYS A 37 -15.21 -7.86 9.24
CA LYS A 37 -15.39 -8.98 8.33
C LYS A 37 -14.67 -8.69 7.03
N THR A 38 -14.04 -9.71 6.46
CA THR A 38 -13.40 -9.60 5.14
C THR A 38 -14.12 -10.45 4.11
N GLY A 39 -14.01 -10.04 2.84
CA GLY A 39 -14.42 -10.85 1.70
C GLY A 39 -13.25 -11.67 1.14
N LYS A 40 -13.34 -12.06 -0.12
CA LYS A 40 -12.29 -12.82 -0.81
C LYS A 40 -11.19 -11.87 -1.28
N PRO A 41 -9.92 -12.06 -0.88
CA PRO A 41 -8.83 -11.22 -1.36
C PRO A 41 -8.62 -11.31 -2.87
N LEU A 42 -8.29 -10.18 -3.47
CA LEU A 42 -7.90 -10.03 -4.87
C LEU A 42 -6.38 -9.93 -5.00
N TYR A 43 -5.87 -10.35 -6.15
CA TYR A 43 -4.44 -10.35 -6.44
C TYR A 43 -4.18 -10.01 -7.89
N GLU A 44 -3.27 -9.07 -8.12
CA GLU A 44 -2.86 -8.66 -9.45
C GLU A 44 -1.33 -8.55 -9.57
N VAL A 45 -0.82 -8.67 -10.80
CA VAL A 45 0.60 -8.50 -11.13
C VAL A 45 0.70 -7.53 -12.29
N GLN A 46 1.43 -6.45 -12.09
CA GLN A 46 1.75 -5.51 -13.16
C GLN A 46 2.96 -6.02 -13.95
N LYS A 47 2.84 -5.97 -15.28
CA LYS A 47 3.96 -6.24 -16.19
C LYS A 47 4.21 -5.08 -17.13
N ILE A 48 5.46 -4.66 -17.26
CA ILE A 48 5.89 -3.63 -18.23
C ILE A 48 6.95 -4.25 -19.13
N GLY A 49 6.74 -4.21 -20.45
CA GLY A 49 7.68 -4.81 -21.40
C GLY A 49 7.88 -6.32 -21.23
N GLY A 50 6.92 -7.02 -20.61
CA GLY A 50 7.00 -8.44 -20.28
C GLY A 50 7.67 -8.75 -18.92
N GLU A 51 8.24 -7.75 -18.25
CA GLU A 51 8.84 -7.90 -16.93
C GLU A 51 7.83 -7.63 -15.81
N GLN A 52 7.90 -8.39 -14.73
CA GLN A 52 7.09 -8.18 -13.53
C GLN A 52 7.69 -7.03 -12.71
N VAL A 53 6.89 -5.99 -12.47
CA VAL A 53 7.38 -4.74 -11.84
C VAL A 53 6.67 -4.41 -10.53
N ALA A 54 5.45 -4.91 -10.34
CA ALA A 54 4.69 -4.77 -9.11
C ALA A 54 3.67 -5.90 -8.95
N LEU A 55 3.20 -6.09 -7.73
CA LEU A 55 2.03 -6.90 -7.42
C LEU A 55 1.13 -6.16 -6.43
N ALA A 56 -0.14 -6.51 -6.42
CA ALA A 56 -1.13 -5.98 -5.50
C ALA A 56 -1.90 -7.11 -4.82
N LEU A 57 -2.18 -6.95 -3.54
CA LEU A 57 -3.08 -7.76 -2.72
C LEU A 57 -4.12 -6.81 -2.12
N SER A 58 -5.40 -7.07 -2.39
CA SER A 58 -6.49 -6.23 -1.93
C SER A 58 -7.44 -7.07 -1.09
N VAL A 59 -7.64 -6.70 0.17
CA VAL A 59 -8.51 -7.40 1.12
C VAL A 59 -9.78 -6.57 1.32
N PRO A 60 -10.94 -7.04 0.83
CA PRO A 60 -12.18 -6.29 0.97
C PRO A 60 -12.67 -6.33 2.41
N LEU A 61 -13.10 -5.18 2.92
CA LEU A 61 -13.79 -5.01 4.18
C LEU A 61 -15.29 -5.02 3.93
N MET A 62 -15.99 -5.87 4.67
CA MET A 62 -17.42 -6.13 4.46
C MET A 62 -18.23 -5.50 5.58
N ALA A 63 -19.34 -4.84 5.24
CA ALA A 63 -20.39 -4.46 6.17
C ALA A 63 -21.69 -5.19 5.82
N ARG A 64 -22.59 -5.28 6.80
CA ARG A 64 -23.91 -5.87 6.58
C ARG A 64 -24.93 -4.77 6.32
N GLU A 65 -25.42 -4.70 5.09
CA GLU A 65 -26.47 -3.78 4.67
C GLU A 65 -27.69 -4.55 4.17
N ASN A 66 -28.88 -4.20 4.66
CA ASN A 66 -30.14 -4.81 4.21
C ASN A 66 -30.12 -6.35 4.15
N ARG A 67 -29.49 -6.99 5.15
CA ARG A 67 -29.29 -8.45 5.28
C ARG A 67 -28.30 -9.08 4.28
N ARG A 68 -27.59 -8.29 3.49
CA ARG A 68 -26.52 -8.74 2.59
C ARG A 68 -25.18 -8.23 3.11
N ASP A 69 -24.12 -8.97 2.81
CA ASP A 69 -22.77 -8.46 2.99
C ASP A 69 -22.41 -7.65 1.74
N VAL A 70 -21.90 -6.44 1.95
CA VAL A 70 -21.46 -5.53 0.90
C VAL A 70 -20.03 -5.09 1.18
N GLU A 71 -19.25 -4.88 0.12
CA GLU A 71 -17.91 -4.31 0.19
C GLU A 71 -18.05 -2.82 0.45
N VAL A 72 -17.34 -2.31 1.47
CA VAL A 72 -17.44 -0.91 1.89
C VAL A 72 -16.10 -0.17 1.89
N ALA A 73 -14.99 -0.92 1.87
CA ALA A 73 -13.63 -0.40 1.82
C ALA A 73 -12.66 -1.56 1.60
N TRP A 74 -11.38 -1.24 1.43
CA TRP A 74 -10.32 -2.20 1.15
C TRP A 74 -9.07 -1.88 1.96
N ILE A 75 -8.39 -2.94 2.41
CA ILE A 75 -6.98 -2.87 2.78
C ILE A 75 -6.17 -3.34 1.60
N ASN A 76 -5.39 -2.43 1.04
CA ASN A 76 -4.59 -2.65 -0.15
C ASN A 76 -3.11 -2.72 0.22
N VAL A 77 -2.42 -3.68 -0.38
CA VAL A 77 -0.96 -3.81 -0.30
C VAL A 77 -0.41 -3.90 -1.70
N GLN A 78 0.46 -2.96 -2.07
CA GLN A 78 1.21 -3.02 -3.33
C GLN A 78 2.68 -3.18 -3.03
N VAL A 79 3.31 -4.18 -3.64
CA VAL A 79 4.78 -4.33 -3.61
C VAL A 79 5.32 -3.90 -4.96
N SER A 80 6.17 -2.88 -4.96
CA SER A 80 6.77 -2.32 -6.18
C SER A 80 8.26 -2.60 -6.20
N VAL A 81 8.73 -3.27 -7.24
CA VAL A 81 10.15 -3.61 -7.45
C VAL A 81 10.79 -2.77 -8.55
N ALA A 82 9.97 -2.17 -9.43
CA ALA A 82 10.39 -1.31 -10.52
C ALA A 82 9.22 -0.43 -11.02
N GLY A 83 9.53 0.48 -11.94
CA GLY A 83 8.54 1.31 -12.62
C GLY A 83 7.97 2.41 -11.74
N ASN A 84 6.78 2.90 -12.12
CA ASN A 84 6.18 4.07 -11.48
C ASN A 84 5.66 3.78 -10.06
N GLY A 85 5.55 2.52 -9.66
CA GLY A 85 5.24 2.19 -8.26
C GLY A 85 6.34 2.57 -7.28
N LEU A 86 7.56 2.89 -7.73
CA LEU A 86 8.62 3.32 -6.83
C LEU A 86 8.52 4.83 -6.53
N PRO A 87 8.48 5.21 -5.24
CA PRO A 87 8.59 6.60 -4.82
C PRO A 87 9.78 7.31 -5.43
N LEU A 88 9.66 8.62 -5.64
CA LEU A 88 10.77 9.43 -6.12
C LEU A 88 11.51 10.09 -4.96
N THR A 89 12.83 10.11 -5.02
CA THR A 89 13.69 10.86 -4.10
C THR A 89 13.54 12.37 -4.32
N ALA A 90 14.04 13.18 -3.37
CA ALA A 90 14.15 14.64 -3.52
C ALA A 90 14.81 15.08 -4.83
N GLY A 91 15.74 14.28 -5.37
CA GLY A 91 16.47 14.57 -6.61
C GLY A 91 15.74 14.23 -7.91
N GLY A 92 14.46 13.83 -7.87
CA GLY A 92 13.73 13.54 -9.10
C GLY A 92 13.63 12.05 -9.47
N VAL A 93 14.54 11.23 -8.94
CA VAL A 93 14.77 9.85 -9.39
C VAL A 93 14.09 8.82 -8.48
N PRO A 94 13.63 7.66 -8.99
CA PRO A 94 13.08 6.58 -8.16
C PRO A 94 14.03 6.14 -7.06
N VAL A 95 13.48 5.78 -5.90
CA VAL A 95 14.24 5.09 -4.84
C VAL A 95 14.82 3.79 -5.41
N ALA A 96 16.05 3.46 -5.01
CA ALA A 96 16.77 2.31 -5.55
C ALA A 96 16.20 0.97 -5.04
N GLU A 97 15.50 1.00 -3.91
CA GLU A 97 15.04 -0.18 -3.20
C GLU A 97 13.57 -0.48 -3.50
N ALA A 98 13.21 -1.76 -3.51
CA ALA A 98 11.81 -2.17 -3.60
C ALA A 98 11.05 -1.73 -2.35
N VAL A 99 9.78 -1.36 -2.55
CA VAL A 99 8.93 -0.81 -1.49
C VAL A 99 7.60 -1.55 -1.38
N VAL A 100 6.94 -1.35 -0.25
CA VAL A 100 5.61 -1.86 0.05
C VAL A 100 4.73 -0.69 0.46
N HIS A 101 3.69 -0.45 -0.33
CA HIS A 101 2.62 0.47 -0.03
C HIS A 101 1.53 -0.27 0.71
N VAL A 102 1.09 0.26 1.85
CA VAL A 102 -0.07 -0.25 2.58
C VAL A 102 -1.07 0.88 2.66
N ALA A 103 -2.30 0.61 2.23
CA ALA A 103 -3.35 1.61 2.13
C ALA A 103 -4.70 1.11 2.62
N HIS A 104 -5.51 2.05 3.10
CA HIS A 104 -6.95 1.92 3.24
C HIS A 104 -7.61 2.82 2.21
N TRP A 105 -8.52 2.26 1.41
CA TRP A 105 -9.16 2.96 0.29
C TRP A 105 -10.59 2.45 0.09
N ALA A 106 -11.45 3.24 -0.56
CA ALA A 106 -12.77 2.84 -1.02
C ALA A 106 -12.80 1.72 -2.09
N CYS A 107 -11.72 1.51 -2.86
CA CYS A 107 -11.63 0.45 -3.88
C CYS A 107 -10.38 -0.42 -3.75
N GLU A 108 -10.39 -1.56 -4.43
CA GLU A 108 -9.23 -2.44 -4.55
C GLU A 108 -8.12 -1.79 -5.38
N PHE A 109 -6.88 -2.24 -5.13
CA PHE A 109 -5.84 -1.99 -6.12
C PHE A 109 -6.04 -2.80 -7.39
N SER A 110 -6.00 -2.10 -8.53
CA SER A 110 -5.97 -2.68 -9.86
C SER A 110 -5.05 -1.91 -10.80
N PHE A 111 -4.22 -2.66 -11.52
CA PHE A 111 -3.35 -2.11 -12.55
C PHE A 111 -4.07 -1.98 -13.91
N GLU A 112 -5.28 -2.54 -14.05
CA GLU A 112 -6.04 -2.51 -15.32
C GLU A 112 -6.75 -1.17 -15.56
N TYR A 113 -7.19 -0.52 -14.49
CA TYR A 113 -7.93 0.75 -14.55
C TYR A 113 -7.32 1.85 -13.67
N ASP A 114 -6.00 1.76 -13.45
CA ASP A 114 -5.17 2.78 -12.79
C ASP A 114 -5.57 3.11 -11.33
N ALA A 115 -6.12 2.14 -10.60
CA ALA A 115 -6.37 2.24 -9.16
C ALA A 115 -5.19 1.66 -8.38
N TYR A 116 -4.04 2.32 -8.38
CA TYR A 116 -2.85 1.84 -7.66
C TYR A 116 -1.93 3.00 -7.28
N ILE A 117 -0.88 2.73 -6.49
CA ILE A 117 0.10 3.75 -6.13
C ILE A 117 1.14 3.89 -7.23
N GLY A 118 1.14 5.02 -7.92
CA GLY A 118 2.14 5.36 -8.94
C GLY A 118 2.66 6.79 -8.79
N PHE A 119 3.95 7.00 -9.01
CA PHE A 119 4.62 8.29 -8.98
C PHE A 119 4.94 8.78 -10.40
N PRO A 120 4.99 10.11 -10.65
CA PRO A 120 4.78 11.20 -9.68
C PRO A 120 3.33 11.30 -9.18
N ALA A 121 3.17 11.81 -7.96
CA ALA A 121 1.88 11.97 -7.28
C ALA A 121 1.09 13.21 -7.76
N THR A 122 1.60 13.94 -8.76
CA THR A 122 0.94 15.12 -9.34
C THR A 122 -0.40 14.81 -10.00
N ALA A 123 -0.58 13.57 -10.47
CA ALA A 123 -1.82 13.10 -11.08
C ALA A 123 -2.84 12.55 -10.07
N TRP A 124 -2.50 12.49 -8.78
CA TRP A 124 -3.40 11.96 -7.76
C TRP A 124 -4.54 12.94 -7.48
N GLN A 125 -5.65 12.41 -6.98
CA GLN A 125 -6.66 13.25 -6.33
C GLN A 125 -6.00 14.05 -5.20
N PRO A 126 -6.51 15.25 -4.86
CA PRO A 126 -5.95 16.09 -3.81
C PRO A 126 -5.73 15.28 -2.52
N TRP A 127 -4.48 15.23 -2.10
CA TRP A 127 -4.06 14.52 -0.89
C TRP A 127 -3.48 15.52 0.11
N ALA A 128 -3.60 15.17 1.38
CA ALA A 128 -2.93 15.85 2.48
C ALA A 128 -1.82 14.95 3.04
N ALA A 129 -0.64 15.51 3.25
CA ALA A 129 0.36 14.84 4.07
C ALA A 129 -0.08 14.96 5.54
N ILE A 130 -0.35 13.83 6.20
CA ILE A 130 -0.54 13.80 7.65
C ILE A 130 0.80 13.51 8.33
N GLU A 131 0.98 14.18 9.47
CA GLU A 131 2.05 13.98 10.44
C GLU A 131 2.43 12.50 10.61
N GLY A 132 3.74 12.23 10.67
CA GLY A 132 4.25 10.86 10.80
C GLY A 132 4.39 10.11 9.47
N GLY A 133 4.50 10.81 8.33
CA GLY A 133 4.91 10.22 7.05
C GLY A 133 3.81 9.48 6.28
N ARG A 134 2.54 9.74 6.61
CA ARG A 134 1.36 9.14 5.97
C ARG A 134 0.75 10.11 4.98
N VAL A 135 0.25 9.59 3.86
CA VAL A 135 -0.59 10.35 2.92
C VAL A 135 -2.05 10.03 3.24
N ARG A 136 -2.92 11.05 3.22
CA ARG A 136 -4.35 10.90 3.46
C ARG A 136 -5.16 11.59 2.36
N TRP A 137 -6.34 11.05 2.11
CA TRP A 137 -7.41 11.73 1.37
C TRP A 137 -8.56 12.01 2.32
N ASP A 138 -8.94 13.28 2.41
CA ASP A 138 -10.18 13.69 3.07
C ASP A 138 -11.34 13.39 2.12
N GLU A 139 -12.48 12.93 2.65
CA GLU A 139 -13.67 12.47 1.88
C GLU A 139 -13.72 10.97 1.53
N SER A 140 -13.34 10.10 2.48
CA SER A 140 -13.70 8.67 2.35
C SER A 140 -15.17 8.42 2.65
N GLU A 141 -15.84 7.62 1.83
CA GLU A 141 -17.13 7.01 2.16
C GLU A 141 -16.99 5.77 3.07
N SER A 142 -15.75 5.39 3.42
CA SER A 142 -15.49 4.21 4.26
C SER A 142 -16.03 4.39 5.68
N PRO A 143 -16.73 3.39 6.23
CA PRO A 143 -17.15 3.41 7.63
C PRO A 143 -15.98 3.25 8.62
N TYR A 144 -14.76 3.00 8.12
CA TYR A 144 -13.55 2.81 8.93
C TYR A 144 -12.67 4.07 9.01
N GLY A 145 -13.18 5.22 8.58
CA GLY A 145 -12.48 6.51 8.64
C GLY A 145 -11.80 6.87 7.33
N ASP A 146 -10.87 7.82 7.38
CA ASP A 146 -10.25 8.38 6.17
C ASP A 146 -9.41 7.37 5.40
N GLU A 147 -9.21 7.65 4.12
CA GLU A 147 -8.28 6.89 3.29
C GLU A 147 -6.86 7.30 3.60
N TRP A 148 -5.96 6.32 3.61
CA TRP A 148 -4.58 6.57 3.95
C TRP A 148 -3.64 5.64 3.24
N LEU A 149 -2.38 6.08 3.14
CA LEU A 149 -1.26 5.34 2.58
C LEU A 149 -0.02 5.58 3.43
N TYR A 150 0.71 4.50 3.73
CA TYR A 150 2.10 4.59 4.16
C TYR A 150 2.98 3.64 3.34
N THR A 151 4.29 3.85 3.38
CA THR A 151 5.23 3.08 2.57
C THR A 151 6.42 2.61 3.40
N LEU A 152 6.79 1.36 3.23
CA LEU A 152 7.91 0.70 3.90
C LEU A 152 8.91 0.21 2.84
N PRO A 153 10.22 0.17 3.14
CA PRO A 153 11.17 -0.63 2.39
C PRO A 153 10.77 -2.11 2.46
N LEU A 154 10.80 -2.83 1.33
CA LEU A 154 10.50 -4.27 1.30
C LEU A 154 11.43 -5.06 2.23
N ALA A 155 12.68 -4.63 2.37
CA ALA A 155 13.67 -5.24 3.25
C ALA A 155 13.30 -5.18 4.74
N ALA A 156 12.43 -4.24 5.15
CA ALA A 156 11.94 -4.16 6.52
C ALA A 156 10.96 -5.29 6.89
N LEU A 157 10.42 -6.00 5.89
CA LEU A 157 9.40 -7.05 6.05
C LEU A 157 10.00 -8.44 5.80
N CYS A 158 11.13 -8.71 6.45
CA CYS A 158 11.93 -9.92 6.21
C CYS A 158 11.41 -11.17 6.91
N ASP A 159 10.55 -11.04 7.92
CA ASP A 159 10.02 -12.15 8.69
C ASP A 159 8.58 -11.91 9.20
N ALA A 160 8.06 -12.90 9.93
CA ALA A 160 6.71 -12.86 10.44
C ALA A 160 6.46 -11.76 11.47
N ALA A 161 7.41 -11.56 12.39
CA ALA A 161 7.28 -10.57 13.45
C ALA A 161 7.29 -9.16 12.87
N ALA A 162 8.13 -8.91 11.86
CA ALA A 162 8.16 -7.65 11.14
C ALA A 162 6.85 -7.37 10.40
N ILE A 163 6.30 -8.37 9.71
CA ILE A 163 4.98 -8.26 9.05
C ILE A 163 3.89 -7.91 10.08
N ASP A 164 3.88 -8.59 11.22
CA ASP A 164 2.87 -8.35 12.25
C ASP A 164 3.01 -6.96 12.86
N ALA A 165 4.24 -6.51 13.13
CA ALA A 165 4.50 -5.21 13.76
C ALA A 165 4.32 -4.02 12.81
N LEU A 166 4.63 -4.17 11.52
CA LEU A 166 4.70 -3.06 10.55
C LEU A 166 3.52 -3.03 9.56
N VAL A 167 2.76 -4.12 9.43
CA VAL A 167 1.59 -4.19 8.54
C VAL A 167 0.33 -4.55 9.33
N VAL A 168 0.30 -5.72 9.97
CA VAL A 168 -0.94 -6.24 10.58
C VAL A 168 -1.39 -5.36 11.75
N ALA A 169 -0.54 -5.13 12.75
CA ALA A 169 -0.92 -4.34 13.92
C ALA A 169 -1.29 -2.88 13.57
N PRO A 170 -0.55 -2.18 12.68
CA PRO A 170 -0.97 -0.86 12.20
C PRO A 170 -2.32 -0.83 11.50
N VAL A 171 -2.59 -1.79 10.60
CA VAL A 171 -3.89 -1.94 9.93
C VAL A 171 -5.00 -2.15 10.96
N LEU A 172 -4.81 -3.07 11.90
CA LEU A 172 -5.80 -3.34 12.94
C LEU A 172 -6.04 -2.13 13.85
N ALA A 173 -4.99 -1.42 14.24
CA ALA A 173 -5.11 -0.22 15.05
C ALA A 173 -5.92 0.86 14.30
N ALA A 174 -5.60 1.11 13.03
CA ALA A 174 -6.33 2.06 12.20
C ALA A 174 -7.82 1.67 12.06
N LEU A 175 -8.12 0.41 11.74
CA LEU A 175 -9.50 -0.05 11.52
C LEU A 175 -10.35 -0.08 12.80
N THR A 176 -9.75 -0.35 13.96
CA THR A 176 -10.51 -0.55 15.22
C THR A 176 -10.55 0.69 16.11
N ARG A 177 -9.55 1.57 16.01
CA ARG A 177 -9.41 2.74 16.89
C ARG A 177 -9.46 4.07 16.12
N GLY A 178 -9.42 4.03 14.80
CA GLY A 178 -9.21 5.23 13.97
C GLY A 178 -7.81 5.83 14.14
N GLU A 179 -6.92 5.16 14.88
CA GLU A 179 -5.61 5.67 15.29
C GLU A 179 -4.55 4.58 15.12
N CYS A 180 -3.39 4.98 14.60
CA CYS A 180 -2.18 4.18 14.61
C CYS A 180 -1.00 5.10 14.96
N ALA A 181 -0.04 4.59 15.75
CA ALA A 181 1.13 5.35 16.17
C ALA A 181 2.13 5.45 15.00
N TYR A 182 2.01 6.53 14.22
CA TYR A 182 2.94 6.89 13.16
C TYR A 182 4.00 7.89 13.67
N PRO A 183 5.20 7.94 13.06
CA PRO A 183 5.69 7.05 11.99
C PRO A 183 6.02 5.65 12.51
N LEU A 184 5.84 4.64 11.67
CA LEU A 184 6.31 3.28 11.94
C LEU A 184 7.84 3.20 11.78
N PRO A 185 8.52 2.28 12.50
CA PRO A 185 9.94 2.06 12.31
C PRO A 185 10.30 1.76 10.85
N GLY A 186 11.19 2.57 10.26
CA GLY A 186 11.63 2.39 8.87
C GLY A 186 10.63 2.86 7.80
N GLN A 187 9.50 3.47 8.18
CA GLN A 187 8.57 4.08 7.23
C GLN A 187 9.24 5.19 6.42
N LEU A 188 9.01 5.18 5.11
CA LEU A 188 9.46 6.26 4.23
C LEU A 188 8.71 7.54 4.58
N SER A 189 9.46 8.61 4.77
CA SER A 189 8.91 9.94 5.05
C SER A 189 8.79 10.72 3.75
N TYR A 190 7.56 11.11 3.43
CA TYR A 190 7.28 11.95 2.28
C TYR A 190 7.34 13.44 2.61
N ALA A 191 7.79 14.22 1.64
CA ALA A 191 7.70 15.66 1.60
C ALA A 191 6.94 16.08 0.34
N ALA A 192 6.01 17.02 0.50
CA ALA A 192 5.36 17.67 -0.62
C ALA A 192 6.35 18.61 -1.31
N VAL A 193 6.47 18.49 -2.63
CA VAL A 193 7.35 19.31 -3.46
C VAL A 193 6.54 19.94 -4.57
N ALA A 194 6.60 21.27 -4.70
CA ALA A 194 5.98 21.97 -5.80
C ALA A 194 6.73 21.67 -7.11
N THR A 195 5.98 21.37 -8.16
CA THR A 195 6.47 21.14 -9.52
C THR A 195 5.70 22.03 -10.50
N ASP A 196 6.13 22.08 -11.75
CA ASP A 196 5.42 22.84 -12.79
C ASP A 196 4.00 22.30 -13.05
N ASP A 197 3.78 21.00 -12.79
CA ASP A 197 2.52 20.29 -13.02
C ASP A 197 1.64 20.17 -11.76
N GLY A 198 2.07 20.70 -10.61
CA GLY A 198 1.29 20.67 -9.36
C GLY A 198 2.13 20.40 -8.12
N THR A 199 1.61 19.56 -7.21
CA THR A 199 2.34 19.13 -6.01
C THR A 199 2.64 17.65 -6.11
N ASP A 200 3.90 17.28 -5.94
CA ASP A 200 4.38 15.90 -5.97
C ASP A 200 4.80 15.43 -4.57
N LEU A 201 4.92 14.11 -4.39
CA LEU A 201 5.43 13.47 -3.19
C LEU A 201 6.83 12.95 -3.44
N ARG A 202 7.79 13.44 -2.64
CA ARG A 202 9.19 12.99 -2.68
C ARG A 202 9.57 12.37 -1.35
N VAL A 203 10.33 11.28 -1.39
CA VAL A 203 10.94 10.72 -0.18
C VAL A 203 12.09 11.63 0.23
N GLY A 204 11.99 12.16 1.46
CA GLY A 204 13.05 12.94 2.09
C GLY A 204 14.21 12.04 2.55
N ALA A 205 15.42 12.60 2.59
CA ALA A 205 16.59 11.97 3.20
C ALA A 205 16.54 12.05 4.72
#